data_AF-A0A3E1BTG3-F1
#
_entry.id   AF-A0A3E1BTG3-F1
#
_cell.length_a   1.000
_cell.length_b   1.000
_cell.length_c   1.000
_cell.angle_alpha   90.00
_cell.angle_beta   90.00
_cell.angle_gamma   90.00
#
_symmetry.space_group_name_H-M   'P 1'
#
loop_
_entity.id
_entity.type
_entity.pdbx_description
1 polymer ?
#
loop_
_entity_poly.entity_id
_entity_poly.type
_entity_poly.pdbx_seq_one_letter_code
_entity_poly.pdbx_strand_id
1 'polypeptide(L)'
;MLEFIQTRSQAQFLRLAALLVVIVLGLALRRFGYAIDLPFIVVKYGGSALWAAMVYLLVALFVARARPAIIAAMALFIAIAVELFRLYHTPWLDAFRLTTAGALLLGRIFSLWNMLAYSIGIAAACAFDPARRAAFGRRR
;
A
#
# COMPACT_ATOMS: atom_id res chain seq x y z
N MET A 1 30.91 -9.27 6.73
CA MET A 1 30.01 -9.75 5.64
C MET A 1 28.70 -10.32 6.19
N LEU A 2 28.75 -11.19 7.21
CA LEU A 2 27.55 -11.80 7.83
C LEU A 2 26.60 -10.80 8.50
N GLU A 3 27.11 -9.77 9.19
CA GLU A 3 26.26 -8.71 9.78
C GLU A 3 25.45 -7.90 8.74
N PHE A 4 26.01 -7.72 7.55
CA PHE A 4 25.34 -6.99 6.45
C PHE A 4 24.20 -7.82 5.83
N ILE A 5 24.32 -9.15 5.88
CA ILE A 5 23.28 -10.09 5.42
C ILE A 5 22.20 -10.22 6.51
N GLN A 6 22.59 -10.26 7.78
CA GLN A 6 21.68 -10.41 8.91
C GLN A 6 20.78 -9.17 9.11
N THR A 7 21.34 -7.96 9.00
CA THR A 7 20.56 -6.70 9.02
C THR A 7 19.59 -6.57 7.85
N ARG A 8 19.97 -7.07 6.66
CA ARG A 8 19.05 -7.14 5.51
C ARG A 8 17.88 -8.08 5.75
N SER A 9 18.15 -9.29 6.26
CA SER A 9 17.13 -10.29 6.54
C SER A 9 16.11 -9.78 7.56
N GLN A 10 16.56 -9.12 8.62
CA GLN A 10 15.68 -8.53 9.63
C GLN A 10 14.79 -7.40 9.07
N ALA A 11 15.34 -6.51 8.22
CA ALA A 11 14.56 -5.45 7.59
C ALA A 11 13.49 -6.01 6.64
N GLN A 12 13.79 -7.09 5.91
CA GLN A 12 12.81 -7.77 5.06
C GLN A 12 11.74 -8.50 5.88
N PHE A 13 12.12 -9.13 7.00
CA PHE A 13 11.17 -9.74 7.93
C PHE A 13 10.21 -8.71 8.53
N LEU A 14 10.72 -7.55 8.95
CA LEU A 14 9.89 -6.45 9.47
C LEU A 14 8.93 -5.92 8.40
N ARG A 15 9.37 -5.80 7.14
CA ARG A 15 8.51 -5.41 6.02
C ARG A 15 7.42 -6.44 5.73
N LEU A 16 7.74 -7.73 5.79
CA LEU A 16 6.79 -8.84 5.64
C LEU A 16 5.77 -8.86 6.79
N ALA A 17 6.22 -8.69 8.03
CA ALA A 17 5.33 -8.59 9.18
C ALA A 17 4.40 -7.37 9.06
N ALA A 18 4.93 -6.20 8.70
CA ALA A 18 4.13 -5.01 8.44
C ALA A 18 3.13 -5.22 7.30
N LEU A 19 3.51 -5.93 6.23
CA LEU A 19 2.63 -6.25 5.11
C LEU A 19 1.44 -7.09 5.59
N LEU A 20 1.70 -8.16 6.35
CA LEU A 20 0.65 -9.01 6.90
C LEU A 20 -0.28 -8.24 7.84
N VAL A 21 0.28 -7.40 8.72
CA VAL A 21 -0.50 -6.54 9.61
C VAL A 21 -1.39 -5.59 8.82
N VAL A 22 -0.85 -4.93 7.79
CA VAL A 22 -1.62 -4.03 6.92
C VAL A 22 -2.74 -4.76 6.17
N ILE A 23 -2.48 -5.98 5.70
CA ILE A 23 -3.49 -6.82 5.04
C ILE A 23 -4.61 -7.17 6.04
N VAL A 24 -4.26 -7.64 7.24
CA VAL A 24 -5.24 -7.99 8.28
C VAL A 24 -6.03 -6.78 8.72
N LEU A 25 -5.40 -5.63 8.96
CA LEU A 25 -6.08 -4.38 9.28
C LEU A 25 -6.98 -3.91 8.13
N GLY A 26 -6.53 -4.01 6.88
CA GLY A 26 -7.33 -3.63 5.70
C GLY A 26 -8.58 -4.50 5.54
N LEU A 27 -8.44 -5.81 5.72
CA LEU A 27 -9.55 -6.76 5.71
C LEU A 27 -10.48 -6.55 6.90
N ALA A 28 -9.94 -6.36 8.10
CA ALA A 28 -10.72 -6.11 9.30
C ALA A 28 -11.48 -4.79 9.19
N LEU A 29 -10.86 -3.73 8.69
CA LEU A 29 -11.52 -2.44 8.48
C LEU A 29 -12.65 -2.54 7.45
N ARG A 30 -12.48 -3.32 6.39
CA ARG A 30 -13.53 -3.53 5.38
C ARG A 30 -14.66 -4.46 5.84
N ARG A 31 -14.35 -5.44 6.68
CA ARG A 31 -15.33 -6.43 7.20
C ARG A 31 -16.07 -5.92 8.43
N PHE A 32 -15.36 -5.31 9.37
CA PHE A 32 -15.89 -4.87 10.66
C PHE A 32 -16.08 -3.35 10.77
N GLY A 33 -15.51 -2.54 9.87
CA GLY A 33 -15.67 -1.09 9.93
C GLY A 33 -17.14 -0.64 9.88
N TYR A 34 -17.97 -1.30 9.09
CA TYR A 34 -19.41 -1.05 9.09
C TYR A 34 -20.14 -1.67 10.29
N ALA A 35 -19.58 -2.71 10.91
CA ALA A 35 -20.16 -3.35 12.09
C ALA A 35 -19.92 -2.59 13.41
N ILE A 36 -18.96 -1.65 13.41
CA ILE A 36 -18.61 -0.82 14.58
C ILE A 36 -19.08 0.64 14.37
N ASP A 37 -20.02 0.88 13.45
CA ASP A 37 -20.52 2.23 13.09
C ASP A 37 -19.40 3.24 12.77
N LEU A 38 -18.28 2.74 12.22
CA LEU A 38 -17.15 3.60 11.88
C LEU A 38 -17.56 4.53 10.72
N PRO A 39 -17.12 5.81 10.72
CA PRO A 39 -17.52 6.76 9.69
C PRO A 39 -17.15 6.23 8.30
N PHE A 40 -18.04 6.42 7.33
CA PHE A 40 -17.83 6.00 5.93
C PHE A 40 -16.47 6.46 5.37
N ILE A 41 -16.03 7.65 5.76
CA ILE A 41 -14.71 8.22 5.44
C ILE A 41 -13.58 7.32 5.92
N VAL A 42 -13.63 6.84 7.16
CA VAL A 42 -12.57 6.01 7.75
C VAL A 42 -12.54 4.64 7.09
N VAL A 43 -13.70 4.01 6.87
CA VAL A 43 -13.76 2.68 6.23
C VAL A 43 -13.31 2.75 4.77
N LYS A 44 -13.78 3.75 4.02
CA LYS A 44 -13.45 3.93 2.60
C LYS A 44 -12.00 4.39 2.41
N TYR A 45 -11.61 5.50 3.01
CA TYR A 45 -10.28 6.10 2.80
C TYR A 45 -9.20 5.40 3.60
N GLY A 46 -9.50 4.90 4.80
CA GLY A 46 -8.57 4.07 5.57
C GLY A 46 -8.24 2.77 4.84
N GLY A 47 -9.24 2.11 4.23
CA GLY A 47 -9.03 0.93 3.40
C GLY A 47 -8.19 1.22 2.15
N SER A 48 -8.35 2.40 1.54
CA SER A 48 -7.51 2.86 0.43
C SER A 48 -6.07 3.16 0.89
N ALA A 49 -5.88 3.83 2.02
CA ALA A 49 -4.56 4.14 2.58
C ALA A 49 -3.78 2.86 2.94
N LEU A 50 -4.45 1.90 3.60
CA LEU A 50 -3.88 0.58 3.92
C LEU A 50 -3.51 -0.19 2.64
N TRP A 51 -4.35 -0.13 1.60
CA TRP A 51 -4.03 -0.75 0.31
C TRP A 51 -2.78 -0.14 -0.33
N ALA A 52 -2.63 1.18 -0.34
CA ALA A 52 -1.43 1.81 -0.90
C ALA A 52 -0.18 1.55 -0.05
N ALA A 53 -0.31 1.48 1.28
CA ALA A 53 0.76 1.06 2.16
C ALA A 53 1.21 -0.39 1.86
N MET A 54 0.26 -1.29 1.57
CA MET A 54 0.55 -2.65 1.13
C MET A 54 1.34 -2.67 -0.19
N VAL A 55 0.93 -1.87 -1.19
CA VAL A 55 1.65 -1.76 -2.46
C VAL A 55 3.08 -1.25 -2.24
N TYR A 56 3.27 -0.21 -1.41
CA TYR A 56 4.60 0.28 -1.06
C TYR A 56 5.47 -0.83 -0.45
N LEU A 57 4.95 -1.56 0.54
CA LEU A 57 5.69 -2.64 1.20
C LEU A 57 6.04 -3.77 0.23
N LEU A 58 5.15 -4.10 -0.70
CA LEU A 58 5.40 -5.10 -1.73
C LEU A 58 6.56 -4.67 -2.64
N VAL A 59 6.51 -3.45 -3.18
CA VAL A 59 7.60 -2.89 -4.02
C VAL A 59 8.89 -2.80 -3.21
N ALA A 60 8.83 -2.44 -1.94
CA ALA A 60 9.99 -2.39 -1.06
C ALA A 60 10.62 -3.78 -0.84
N LEU A 61 9.82 -4.84 -0.75
CA LEU A 61 10.31 -6.22 -0.63
C LEU A 61 11.04 -6.67 -1.90
N PHE A 62 10.49 -6.37 -3.08
CA PHE A 62 11.11 -6.71 -4.37
C PHE A 62 12.35 -5.85 -4.67
N VAL A 63 12.29 -4.56 -4.37
CA VAL A 63 13.33 -3.58 -4.72
C VAL A 63 14.11 -3.14 -3.48
N ALA A 64 14.64 -4.11 -2.72
CA ALA A 64 15.35 -3.88 -1.46
C ALA A 64 16.62 -3.00 -1.57
N ARG A 65 17.10 -2.69 -2.78
CA ARG A 65 18.27 -1.82 -3.03
C ARG A 65 17.91 -0.38 -3.44
N ALA A 66 16.65 -0.07 -3.76
CA ALA A 66 16.28 1.26 -4.22
C ALA A 66 16.14 2.26 -3.06
N ARG A 67 16.29 3.54 -3.36
CA ARG A 67 16.03 4.62 -2.40
C ARG A 67 14.54 4.59 -2.01
N PRO A 68 14.17 4.83 -0.74
CA PRO A 68 12.77 4.87 -0.29
C PRO A 68 11.90 5.81 -1.13
N ALA A 69 12.47 6.93 -1.58
CA ALA A 69 11.79 7.88 -2.47
C ALA A 69 11.40 7.26 -3.84
N ILE A 70 12.24 6.39 -4.40
CA ILE A 70 11.96 5.71 -5.67
C ILE A 70 10.85 4.67 -5.46
N ILE A 71 10.91 3.92 -4.35
CA ILE A 71 9.87 2.94 -3.99
C ILE A 71 8.53 3.65 -3.79
N ALA A 72 8.52 4.79 -3.10
CA ALA A 72 7.32 5.62 -2.92
C ALA A 72 6.77 6.14 -4.25
N ALA A 73 7.64 6.63 -5.13
CA ALA A 73 7.24 7.09 -6.47
C ALA A 73 6.66 5.95 -7.32
N MET A 74 7.26 4.76 -7.29
CA MET A 74 6.75 3.57 -7.97
C MET A 74 5.39 3.13 -7.42
N ALA A 75 5.25 3.08 -6.09
CA ALA A 75 3.97 2.74 -5.45
C ALA A 75 2.88 3.76 -5.79
N LEU A 76 3.21 5.05 -5.81
CA LEU A 76 2.29 6.11 -6.19
C LEU A 76 1.90 5.99 -7.68
N PHE A 77 2.87 5.72 -8.55
CA PHE A 77 2.61 5.49 -9.97
C PHE A 77 1.68 4.29 -10.18
N ILE A 78 1.92 3.17 -9.48
CA ILE A 78 1.04 2.00 -9.52
C ILE A 78 -0.37 2.37 -9.02
N ALA A 79 -0.49 3.09 -7.91
CA ALA A 79 -1.78 3.50 -7.37
C ALA A 79 -2.54 4.41 -8.35
N ILE A 80 -1.85 5.38 -8.98
CA ILE A 80 -2.42 6.27 -10.00
C ILE A 80 -2.82 5.48 -11.25
N ALA A 81 -1.98 4.55 -11.71
CA ALA A 81 -2.28 3.70 -12.86
C ALA A 81 -3.51 2.82 -12.60
N VAL A 82 -3.62 2.21 -11.42
CA VAL A 82 -4.80 1.42 -11.01
C VAL A 82 -6.05 2.29 -10.93
N GLU A 83 -5.95 3.52 -10.41
CA GLU A 83 -7.08 4.45 -10.33
C GLU A 83 -7.50 4.91 -11.75
N LEU A 84 -6.55 5.20 -12.65
CA LEU A 84 -6.82 5.50 -14.06
C LEU A 84 -7.43 4.30 -14.79
N PHE A 85 -7.01 3.08 -14.46
CA PHE A 85 -7.60 1.85 -15.00
C PHE A 85 -9.08 1.71 -14.62
N ARG A 86 -9.57 2.42 -13.60
CA ARG A 86 -11.01 2.48 -13.27
C ARG A 86 -11.84 3.22 -14.32
N LEU A 87 -11.24 4.20 -15.00
CA LEU A 87 -11.91 4.96 -16.07
C LEU A 87 -12.08 4.13 -17.34
N TYR A 88 -11.30 3.07 -17.51
CA TYR A 88 -11.44 2.14 -18.62
C TYR A 88 -12.60 1.18 -18.32
N HIS A 89 -13.65 1.20 -19.15
CA HIS A 89 -14.84 0.37 -18.99
C HIS A 89 -14.89 -0.64 -20.14
N THR A 90 -14.69 -1.91 -19.80
CA THR A 90 -14.87 -3.02 -20.74
C THR A 90 -15.73 -4.10 -20.06
N PRO A 91 -16.60 -4.80 -20.80
CA PRO A 91 -17.55 -5.75 -20.20
C PRO A 91 -16.89 -6.83 -19.33
N TRP A 92 -15.72 -7.32 -19.76
CA TRP A 92 -14.94 -8.30 -19.00
C TRP A 92 -14.33 -7.70 -17.72
N LEU A 93 -13.85 -6.46 -17.77
CA LEU A 93 -13.26 -5.79 -16.62
C LEU A 93 -14.31 -5.40 -15.58
N ASP A 94 -15.49 -4.98 -16.02
CA ASP A 94 -16.61 -4.71 -15.12
C ASP A 94 -17.13 -5.99 -14.47
N ALA A 95 -17.19 -7.11 -15.22
CA ALA A 95 -17.48 -8.43 -14.64
C ALA A 95 -16.43 -8.82 -13.58
N PHE A 96 -15.15 -8.53 -13.81
CA PHE A 96 -14.11 -8.76 -12.80
C PHE A 96 -14.27 -7.84 -11.58
N ARG A 97 -14.64 -6.58 -11.74
CA ARG A 97 -14.90 -5.63 -10.63
C ARG A 97 -16.09 -6.03 -9.76
N LEU A 98 -17.03 -6.79 -10.29
CA LEU A 98 -18.15 -7.36 -9.52
C LEU A 98 -17.70 -8.50 -8.61
N THR A 99 -16.54 -9.13 -8.87
CA THR A 99 -15.98 -10.14 -7.96
C THR A 99 -15.39 -9.49 -6.71
N THR A 100 -15.34 -10.22 -5.60
CA THR A 100 -14.73 -9.75 -4.34
C THR A 100 -13.26 -9.39 -4.53
N ALA A 101 -12.54 -10.15 -5.36
CA ALA A 101 -11.15 -9.88 -5.70
C ALA A 101 -11.01 -8.58 -6.49
N GLY A 102 -11.82 -8.36 -7.52
CA GLY A 102 -11.78 -7.12 -8.31
C GLY A 102 -12.22 -5.89 -7.52
N ALA A 103 -13.22 -6.02 -6.65
CA ALA A 103 -13.64 -4.94 -5.76
C ALA A 103 -12.55 -4.53 -4.75
N LEU A 104 -11.71 -5.48 -4.31
CA LEU A 104 -10.59 -5.23 -3.40
C LEU A 104 -9.33 -4.73 -4.13
N LEU A 105 -9.02 -5.28 -5.31
CA LEU A 105 -7.82 -4.97 -6.08
C LEU A 105 -7.96 -3.73 -6.94
N LEU A 106 -9.02 -3.67 -7.76
CA LEU A 106 -9.26 -2.55 -8.66
C LEU A 106 -10.13 -1.48 -8.03
N GLY A 107 -11.11 -1.83 -7.20
CA GLY A 107 -12.11 -0.87 -6.72
C GLY A 107 -13.15 -0.51 -7.78
N ARG A 108 -14.29 0.03 -7.35
CA ARG A 108 -15.48 0.22 -8.22
C ARG A 108 -15.64 1.63 -8.78
N ILE A 109 -15.13 2.64 -8.09
CA ILE A 109 -15.39 4.05 -8.41
C ILE A 109 -14.07 4.82 -8.37
N PHE A 110 -13.84 5.63 -9.40
CA PHE A 110 -12.75 6.60 -9.45
C PHE A 110 -12.98 7.71 -8.42
N SER A 111 -11.98 8.03 -7.60
CA SER A 111 -12.08 9.14 -6.64
C SER A 111 -10.73 9.81 -6.44
N LEU A 112 -10.67 11.12 -6.69
CA LEU A 112 -9.49 11.94 -6.39
C LEU A 112 -9.11 11.89 -4.89
N TRP A 113 -10.10 11.72 -4.01
CA TRP A 113 -9.85 11.52 -2.59
C TRP A 113 -9.10 10.21 -2.29
N ASN A 114 -9.20 9.20 -3.16
CA ASN A 114 -8.35 8.01 -3.05
C ASN A 114 -6.89 8.35 -3.33
N MET A 115 -6.57 9.26 -4.26
CA MET A 115 -5.18 9.67 -4.49
C MET A 115 -4.57 10.30 -3.24
N LEU A 116 -5.32 11.13 -2.52
CA LEU A 116 -4.88 11.67 -1.22
C LEU A 116 -4.69 10.57 -0.17
N ALA A 117 -5.65 9.66 -0.05
CA ALA A 117 -5.53 8.52 0.86
C ALA A 117 -4.33 7.62 0.53
N TYR A 118 -4.06 7.39 -0.75
CA TYR A 118 -2.90 6.64 -1.23
C TYR A 118 -1.60 7.35 -0.90
N SER A 119 -1.55 8.66 -1.09
CA SER A 119 -0.39 9.49 -0.75
C SER A 119 -0.09 9.42 0.75
N ILE A 120 -1.11 9.50 1.61
CA ILE A 120 -0.99 9.37 3.06
C ILE A 120 -0.51 7.96 3.45
N GLY A 121 -1.10 6.91 2.87
CA GLY A 121 -0.70 5.53 3.13
C GLY A 121 0.75 5.24 2.75
N ILE A 122 1.18 5.71 1.57
CA ILE A 122 2.56 5.57 1.09
C ILE A 122 3.52 6.40 1.96
N ALA A 123 3.14 7.63 2.33
CA ALA A 123 3.96 8.47 3.20
C ALA A 123 4.16 7.85 4.58
N ALA A 124 3.09 7.29 5.17
CA ALA A 124 3.17 6.55 6.44
C ALA A 124 4.09 5.33 6.30
N ALA A 125 3.87 4.48 5.30
CA ALA A 125 4.71 3.30 5.07
C ALA A 125 6.19 3.66 4.85
N CYS A 126 6.47 4.73 4.09
CA CYS A 126 7.81 5.25 3.87
C CYS A 126 8.45 5.83 5.16
N ALA A 127 7.65 6.45 6.04
CA ALA A 127 8.13 6.97 7.33
C ALA A 127 8.52 5.84 8.30
N PHE A 128 7.75 4.75 8.31
CA PHE A 128 8.04 3.57 9.13
C PHE A 128 9.10 2.64 8.51
N ASP A 129 9.43 2.79 7.22
CA ASP A 129 10.43 1.97 6.55
C ASP A 129 11.86 2.21 7.12
N PRO A 130 12.50 1.18 7.70
CA PRO A 130 13.85 1.27 8.24
C PRO A 130 14.90 1.73 7.22
N ALA A 131 14.68 1.51 5.92
CA ALA A 131 15.60 1.96 4.87
C ALA A 131 15.72 3.49 4.79
N ARG A 132 14.71 4.24 5.26
CA ARG A 132 14.79 5.69 5.39
C ARG A 132 15.85 6.10 6.43
N ARG A 133 16.00 5.33 7.52
CA ARG A 133 17.02 5.57 8.55
C ARG A 133 18.44 5.30 8.02
N ALA A 134 18.61 4.26 7.22
CA ALA A 134 19.91 3.94 6.60
C ALA A 134 20.34 4.95 5.53
N ALA A 135 19.38 5.51 4.77
CA ALA A 135 19.66 6.53 3.76
C ALA A 135 20.02 7.90 4.37
N PHE A 136 19.43 8.26 5.51
CA PHE A 136 19.77 9.48 6.25
C PHE A 136 21.05 9.36 7.08
N GLY A 137 21.40 8.16 7.57
CA GLY A 137 22.62 7.92 8.34
C GLY A 137 23.91 7.95 7.52
N ARG A 138 23.83 7.88 6.18
CA ARG A 138 25.00 7.85 5.28
C ARG A 138 25.37 9.22 4.68
N ARG A 139 24.71 10.30 5.14
CA ARG A 139 24.94 11.69 4.72
C ARG A 139 25.52 12.58 5.85
N ARG A 140 25.95 11.98 6.96
CA ARG A 140 26.76 12.65 7.99
C ARG A 140 28.16 12.06 7.98
#